data_AF-R4V2J5-F1
#
_entry.id   AF-R4V2J5-F1
#
_cell.length_a   1.000
_cell.length_b   1.000
_cell.length_c   1.000
_cell.angle_alpha   90.00
_cell.angle_beta   90.00
_cell.angle_gamma   90.00
#
_symmetry.space_group_name_H-M   'P 1'
#
loop_
_entity.id
_entity.type
_entity.pdbx_description
1 polymer ?
#
loop_
_entity_poly.entity_id
_entity_poly.type
_entity_poly.pdbx_seq_one_letter_code
_entity_poly.pdbx_strand_id
1 'polypeptide(L)'
;MCRKIVQHIDFEVNGNPPEVRVIRGCGWDESQYVDKCYQRSGFGGRQEVCSCRKEYCNNSVAVSASLTLTTCTGLLLFLSRLLLF
;
A
#
# COMPACT_ATOMS: atom_id res chain seq x y z
N MET A 1 -4.25 1.56 13.16
CA MET A 1 -5.16 0.66 12.41
C MET A 1 -4.79 0.74 10.93
N CYS A 2 -4.97 -0.34 10.19
CA CYS A 2 -4.77 -0.41 8.76
C CYS A 2 -6.12 -0.49 8.03
N ARG A 3 -6.14 -0.05 6.78
CA ARG A 3 -7.24 -0.27 5.83
C ARG A 3 -6.75 -0.98 4.58
N LYS A 4 -7.62 -1.82 4.01
CA LYS A 4 -7.49 -2.41 2.68
C LYS A 4 -8.78 -2.12 1.92
N ILE A 5 -8.66 -1.57 0.72
CA ILE A 5 -9.78 -1.26 -0.15
C ILE A 5 -9.57 -2.02 -1.46
N VAL A 6 -10.49 -2.92 -1.79
CA VAL A 6 -10.58 -3.53 -3.11
C VAL A 6 -11.61 -2.75 -3.89
N GLN A 7 -11.17 -2.01 -4.90
CA GLN A 7 -12.04 -1.20 -5.75
C GLN A 7 -12.17 -1.85 -7.12
N HIS A 8 -13.40 -2.07 -7.55
CA HIS A 8 -13.77 -2.44 -8.90
C HIS A 8 -14.36 -1.20 -9.58
N ILE A 9 -13.78 -0.80 -10.71
CA ILE A 9 -14.30 0.22 -11.61
C ILE A 9 -14.91 -0.52 -12.79
N ASP A 10 -16.23 -0.49 -12.91
CA ASP A 10 -16.95 -1.34 -13.88
C ASP A 10 -16.95 -0.73 -15.29
N PHE A 11 -16.92 0.60 -15.39
CA PHE A 11 -16.84 1.37 -16.64
C PHE A 11 -16.06 2.66 -16.40
N GLU A 12 -15.64 3.34 -17.47
CA GLU A 12 -14.86 4.57 -17.34
C GLU A 12 -15.64 5.64 -16.57
N VAL A 13 -15.07 6.11 -15.45
CA VAL A 13 -15.65 7.17 -14.63
C VAL A 13 -14.55 8.16 -14.22
N ASN A 14 -14.80 9.45 -14.47
CA ASN A 14 -13.85 10.52 -14.19
C ASN A 14 -12.45 10.28 -14.79
N GLY A 15 -12.39 9.71 -15.99
CA GLY A 15 -11.13 9.36 -16.67
C GLY A 15 -10.37 8.16 -16.07
N ASN A 16 -10.96 7.44 -15.12
CA ASN A 16 -10.40 6.16 -14.65
C ASN A 16 -10.98 5.03 -15.51
N PRO A 17 -10.16 4.27 -16.24
CA PRO A 17 -10.64 3.15 -17.05
C PRO A 17 -11.18 2.02 -16.17
N PRO A 18 -11.94 1.07 -16.76
CA PRO A 18 -12.39 -0.12 -16.04
C PRO A 18 -11.18 -0.93 -15.53
N GLU A 19 -11.06 -1.07 -14.22
CA GLU A 19 -9.95 -1.78 -13.58
C GLU A 19 -10.33 -2.31 -12.19
N VAL A 20 -9.55 -3.26 -11.69
CA VAL A 20 -9.58 -3.67 -10.28
C VAL A 20 -8.28 -3.27 -9.63
N ARG A 21 -8.37 -2.51 -8.54
CA ARG A 21 -7.19 -2.04 -7.79
C ARG A 21 -7.31 -2.32 -6.31
N VAL A 22 -6.16 -2.53 -5.68
CA VAL A 22 -6.05 -2.76 -4.23
C VAL A 22 -5.27 -1.62 -3.59
N ILE A 23 -5.97 -0.82 -2.80
CA ILE A 23 -5.40 0.33 -2.09
C ILE A 23 -5.19 -0.07 -0.63
N ARG A 24 -3.99 0.16 -0.10
CA ARG A 24 -3.61 -0.16 1.28
C ARG A 24 -3.05 1.08 1.94
N GLY A 25 -3.41 1.31 3.20
CA GLY A 25 -2.86 2.42 3.97
C GLY A 25 -3.12 2.28 5.46
N CYS A 26 -2.43 3.11 6.23
CA CYS A 26 -2.84 3.40 7.60
C CYS A 26 -4.18 4.12 7.56
N GLY A 27 -5.05 3.81 8.52
CA GLY A 27 -6.37 4.40 8.58
C GLY A 27 -6.87 4.55 10.00
N TRP A 28 -7.98 5.25 10.12
CA TRP A 28 -8.70 5.46 11.36
C TRP A 28 -10.19 5.23 11.12
N ASP A 29 -10.81 4.39 11.95
CA ASP A 29 -12.23 4.08 11.90
C ASP A 29 -12.75 4.02 13.34
N GLU A 30 -13.77 4.82 13.64
CA GLU A 30 -14.46 4.84 14.95
C GLU A 30 -15.87 4.26 14.84
N SER A 31 -16.26 3.77 13.65
CA SER A 31 -17.59 3.22 13.42
C SER A 31 -17.70 1.77 13.88
N GLN A 32 -18.88 1.17 13.68
CA GLN A 32 -19.11 -0.26 13.90
C GLN A 32 -18.32 -1.19 12.96
N TYR A 33 -17.59 -0.65 11.97
CA TYR A 33 -16.82 -1.39 10.97
C TYR A 33 -15.35 -1.60 11.35
N VAL A 34 -14.97 -1.27 12.60
CA VAL A 34 -13.64 -1.61 13.12
C VAL A 34 -13.44 -3.13 13.16
N ASP A 35 -12.31 -3.59 12.64
CA ASP A 35 -11.93 -4.99 12.47
C ASP A 35 -12.92 -5.80 11.59
N LYS A 36 -13.66 -5.11 10.71
CA LYS A 36 -14.62 -5.72 9.79
C LYS A 36 -14.41 -5.24 8.35
N CYS A 37 -14.98 -5.99 7.42
CA CYS A 37 -15.14 -5.61 6.03
C CYS A 37 -16.58 -5.19 5.75
N TYR A 38 -16.75 -4.18 4.90
CA TYR A 38 -18.06 -3.76 4.43
C TYR A 38 -17.97 -3.28 2.98
N GLN A 39 -19.08 -3.39 2.26
CA GLN A 39 -19.15 -2.95 0.88
C GLN A 39 -19.69 -1.53 0.80
N ARG A 40 -19.11 -0.74 -0.12
CA ARG A 40 -19.64 0.54 -0.59
C ARG A 40 -19.87 0.42 -2.09
N SER A 41 -21.12 0.53 -2.50
CA SER A 41 -21.48 0.65 -3.91
C SER A 41 -21.60 2.13 -4.26
N GLY A 42 -21.20 2.50 -5.48
CA GLY A 42 -21.32 3.86 -5.99
C GLY A 42 -21.51 3.86 -7.50
N PHE A 43 -21.74 5.03 -8.08
CA PHE A 43 -21.74 5.16 -9.53
C PHE A 43 -20.34 4.88 -10.08
N GLY A 44 -20.23 3.99 -11.07
CA GLY A 44 -18.95 3.59 -11.65
C GLY A 44 -18.29 2.36 -11.05
N GLY A 45 -18.85 1.77 -9.99
CA GLY A 45 -18.37 0.48 -9.49
C GLY A 45 -18.65 0.19 -8.02
N ARG A 46 -17.88 -0.76 -7.48
CA ARG A 46 -18.04 -1.27 -6.11
C ARG A 46 -16.72 -1.32 -5.37
N GLN A 47 -16.78 -1.11 -4.06
CA GLN A 47 -15.62 -1.17 -3.17
C GLN A 47 -15.90 -2.09 -1.99
N GLU A 48 -14.90 -2.89 -1.61
CA GLU A 48 -14.86 -3.59 -0.33
C GLU A 48 -13.80 -2.93 0.55
N VAL A 49 -14.23 -2.42 1.70
CA VAL A 49 -13.39 -1.70 2.66
C VAL A 49 -13.24 -2.56 3.92
N CYS A 50 -12.02 -2.99 4.22
CA CYS A 50 -11.69 -3.74 5.42
C CYS A 50 -10.78 -2.92 6.34
N SER A 51 -10.98 -3.06 7.66
CA SER A 51 -10.09 -2.50 8.67
C SER A 51 -9.48 -3.60 9.56
N CYS A 52 -8.29 -3.36 10.11
CA CYS A 52 -7.61 -4.29 11.03
C CYS A 52 -6.57 -3.55 11.90
N ARG A 53 -6.17 -4.12 13.04
CA ARG A 53 -5.29 -3.42 14.03
C ARG A 53 -3.86 -3.91 14.15
N LYS A 54 -3.53 -5.12 13.67
CA LYS A 54 -2.17 -5.68 13.81
C LYS A 54 -1.21 -5.07 12.78
N GLU A 55 0.09 -5.06 13.09
CA GLU A 55 1.12 -4.69 12.12
C GLU A 55 0.98 -5.53 10.83
N TYR A 56 1.06 -4.84 9.70
CA TYR A 56 0.97 -5.43 8.35
C TYR A 56 -0.31 -6.24 8.04
N CYS A 57 -1.36 -6.11 8.87
CA CYS A 57 -2.59 -6.92 8.76
C CYS A 57 -3.39 -6.72 7.46
N ASN A 58 -3.17 -5.62 6.75
CA ASN A 58 -3.78 -5.37 5.44
C ASN A 58 -3.00 -6.00 4.27
N ASN A 59 -2.13 -6.98 4.57
CA ASN A 59 -1.16 -7.58 3.64
C ASN A 59 -0.23 -6.52 3.03
N SER A 60 0.11 -5.48 3.79
CA SER A 60 1.25 -4.63 3.45
C SER A 60 2.54 -5.36 3.83
N VAL A 61 3.64 -4.99 3.19
CA VAL A 61 4.95 -5.59 3.47
C VAL A 61 5.78 -4.64 4.32
N ALA A 62 6.56 -5.19 5.23
CA ALA A 62 7.63 -4.44 5.87
C ALA A 62 8.66 -4.08 4.79
N VAL A 63 8.96 -2.78 4.64
CA VAL A 63 10.11 -2.36 3.85
C VAL A 63 11.34 -2.61 4.72
N SER A 64 11.95 -3.78 4.54
CA SER A 64 13.25 -4.07 5.13
C SER A 64 14.34 -3.59 4.18
N ALA A 65 15.19 -2.68 4.63
CA ALA A 65 16.38 -2.30 3.88
C ALA A 65 17.28 -3.52 3.74
N SER A 66 17.54 -3.95 2.50
CA SER A 66 18.47 -5.06 2.28
C SER A 66 19.87 -4.63 2.66
N LEU A 67 20.43 -5.26 3.70
CA LEU A 67 21.77 -4.97 4.22
C LEU A 67 22.82 -4.98 3.09
N THR A 68 22.66 -5.90 2.13
CA THR A 68 23.55 -6.06 0.97
C THR A 68 23.53 -4.85 0.02
N LEU A 69 22.37 -4.23 -0.19
CA LEU A 69 22.27 -3.04 -1.05
C LEU A 69 22.93 -1.84 -0.37
N THR A 70 22.69 -1.67 0.93
CA THR A 70 23.25 -0.56 1.71
C THR A 70 24.77 -0.66 1.86
N THR A 71 25.33 -1.85 2.07
CA THR A 71 26.79 -2.02 2.18
C THR A 71 27.47 -1.89 0.82
N CYS A 72 26.88 -2.42 -0.25
CA CYS A 72 27.47 -2.35 -1.59
C CYS A 72 27.50 -0.91 -2.12
N THR A 73 26.42 -0.15 -1.94
CA THR A 73 26.39 1.28 -2.29
C THR A 73 27.38 2.09 -1.45
N GLY A 74 27.47 1.83 -0.14
CA GLY A 74 28.46 2.48 0.73
C GLY A 74 29.91 2.18 0.32
N LEU A 75 30.22 0.92 -0.02
CA LEU A 75 31.56 0.50 -0.46
C LEU A 75 31.93 1.13 -1.81
N LEU A 76 31.00 1.20 -2.76
CA LEU A 76 31.22 1.86 -4.05
C LEU A 76 31.47 3.37 -3.90
N LEU A 77 30.73 4.03 -3.00
CA LEU A 77 30.95 5.45 -2.69
C LEU A 77 32.30 5.68 -1.99
N PHE A 78 32.73 4.77 -1.12
CA PHE A 78 34.04 4.85 -0.48
C PHE A 78 35.18 4.60 -1.47
N LEU A 79 35.08 3.56 -2.31
CA LEU A 79 36.09 3.23 -3.33
C LEU A 79 36.20 4.33 -4.39
N SER A 80 35.08 4.89 -4.86
CA SER A 80 35.11 6.00 -5.81
C SER A 80 35.79 7.25 -5.23
N ARG A 81 35.54 7.57 -3.95
CA ARG A 81 36.26 8.63 -3.23
C ARG A 81 37.76 8.37 -3.14
N LEU A 82 38.17 7.11 -2.93
CA LEU A 82 39.57 6.72 -2.81
C LEU A 82 40.31 6.76 -4.16
N LEU A 83 39.63 6.46 -5.26
CA LEU A 83 40.19 6.45 -6.62
C LEU A 83 40.19 7.84 -7.30
N LEU A 84 39.48 8.82 -6.73
CA LEU A 84 39.43 10.22 -7.20
C LEU A 84 40.44 11.13 -6.48
N PHE A 85 41.26 10.59 -5.58
CA PHE A 85 42.46 11.21 -4.99
C PHE A 85 43.72 10.53 -5.54
#